data_AF-A0A3R9WWQ2-F1
#
_entry.id   AF-A0A3R9WWQ2-F1
#
_cell.length_a   1.000
_cell.length_b   1.000
_cell.length_c   1.000
_cell.angle_alpha   90.00
_cell.angle_beta   90.00
_cell.angle_gamma   90.00
#
_symmetry.space_group_name_H-M   'P 1'
#
loop_
_entity.id
_entity.type
_entity.pdbx_description
1 polymer ?
#
loop_
_entity_poly.entity_id
_entity_poly.type
_entity_poly.pdbx_seq_one_letter_code
_entity_poly.pdbx_strand_id
1 'polypeptide(L)'
;DDLGVGAPAWDLARPAAWYAAGVLGSSAWGRFLEAYRAAGGPAAGPAGRDPWPALDVAARALTVQTAALALAKAAENRRRLDDVERLMVESCARIATLPPDLEGPRPA
;
A
#
# COMPACT_ATOMS: atom_id res chain seq x y z
N ASP A 1 12.65 2.77 -11.98
CA ASP A 1 11.93 2.94 -13.25
C ASP A 1 11.28 1.60 -13.45
N ASP A 2 10.04 1.49 -12.97
CA ASP A 2 9.43 0.21 -12.59
C ASP A 2 8.16 -0.03 -13.42
N LEU A 3 8.20 0.34 -14.71
CA LEU A 3 7.11 0.06 -15.63
C LEU A 3 7.21 -1.38 -16.15
N GLY A 4 6.08 -2.07 -16.18
CA GLY A 4 5.99 -3.45 -16.64
C GLY A 4 4.56 -3.97 -16.65
N VAL A 5 4.37 -5.17 -17.19
CA VAL A 5 3.07 -5.86 -17.16
C VAL A 5 2.90 -6.54 -15.81
N GLY A 6 1.72 -6.39 -15.20
CA GLY A 6 1.40 -6.98 -13.91
C GLY A 6 -0.09 -6.90 -13.58
N ALA A 7 -0.48 -7.44 -12.42
CA ALA A 7 -1.84 -7.29 -11.92
C ALA A 7 -2.14 -5.79 -11.69
N PRO A 8 -3.29 -5.26 -12.14
CA PRO A 8 -3.57 -3.82 -12.06
C PRO A 8 -3.48 -3.21 -10.66
N ALA A 9 -3.70 -4.01 -9.61
CA ALA A 9 -3.56 -3.58 -8.22
C ALA A 9 -2.19 -2.95 -7.91
N TRP A 10 -1.12 -3.36 -8.62
CA TRP A 10 0.22 -2.83 -8.43
C TRP A 10 0.35 -1.35 -8.82
N ASP A 11 -0.47 -0.86 -9.76
CA ASP A 11 -0.50 0.56 -10.12
C ASP A 11 -0.95 1.44 -8.94
N LEU A 12 -1.77 0.88 -8.06
CA LEU A 12 -2.30 1.56 -6.87
C LEU A 12 -1.59 1.18 -5.57
N ALA A 13 -0.56 0.32 -5.62
CA ALA A 13 0.13 -0.16 -4.43
C ALA A 13 0.65 1.00 -3.56
N ARG A 14 1.27 2.01 -4.18
CA ARG A 14 1.84 3.17 -3.48
C ARG A 14 0.80 4.04 -2.78
N PRO A 15 -0.21 4.59 -3.48
CA PRO A 15 -1.22 5.39 -2.80
C PRO A 15 -2.04 4.57 -1.79
N ALA A 16 -2.27 3.27 -2.03
CA ALA A 16 -2.96 2.40 -1.07
C ALA A 16 -2.12 2.16 0.21
N ALA A 17 -0.82 1.87 0.07
CA ALA A 17 0.11 1.73 1.19
C ALA A 17 0.18 3.02 2.03
N TRP A 18 0.25 4.18 1.37
CA TRP A 18 0.28 5.47 2.06
C TRP A 18 -1.01 5.75 2.82
N TYR A 19 -2.17 5.43 2.23
CA TYR A 19 -3.45 5.56 2.91
C TYR A 19 -3.56 4.62 4.12
N ALA A 20 -3.20 3.35 3.96
CA ALA A 20 -3.20 2.37 5.06
C ALA A 20 -2.24 2.75 6.20
N ALA A 21 -1.08 3.33 5.87
CA ALA A 21 -0.09 3.77 6.85
C ALA A 21 -0.45 5.11 7.53
N GLY A 22 -1.49 5.81 7.07
CA GLY A 22 -1.89 7.12 7.58
C GLY A 22 -1.08 8.30 7.01
N VAL A 23 -0.24 8.06 6.00
CA VAL A 23 0.54 9.10 5.28
C VAL A 23 -0.36 9.90 4.34
N LEU A 24 -1.31 9.23 3.69
CA LEU A 24 -2.31 9.86 2.82
C LEU A 24 -3.63 10.01 3.57
N GLY A 25 -4.16 11.23 3.67
CA GLY A 25 -5.45 11.48 4.31
C GLY A 25 -6.64 10.91 3.54
N SER A 26 -7.71 10.54 4.26
CA SER A 26 -8.91 9.91 3.69
C SER A 26 -9.59 10.74 2.59
N SER A 27 -9.63 12.07 2.72
CA SER A 27 -10.23 12.94 1.71
C SER A 27 -9.40 12.99 0.41
N ALA A 28 -8.08 12.87 0.50
CA ALA A 28 -7.20 12.80 -0.66
C ALA A 28 -7.30 11.43 -1.34
N TRP A 29 -7.33 10.36 -0.54
CA TRP A 29 -7.54 8.99 -1.02
C TRP A 29 -8.88 8.83 -1.75
N GLY A 30 -9.98 9.32 -1.16
CA GLY A 30 -11.31 9.25 -1.77
C GLY A 30 -11.37 9.99 -3.12
N ARG A 31 -10.87 11.23 -3.17
CA ARG A 31 -10.82 12.02 -4.41
C ARG A 31 -9.96 11.35 -5.49
N PHE A 32 -8.82 10.78 -5.10
CA PHE A 32 -7.96 10.05 -6.02
C PHE A 32 -8.67 8.83 -6.60
N LEU A 33 -9.30 8.00 -5.77
CA LEU A 33 -10.01 6.80 -6.23
C LEU A 33 -11.19 7.13 -7.14
N GLU A 34 -11.94 8.18 -6.82
CA GLU A 34 -13.04 8.64 -7.66
C GLU A 34 -12.55 9.04 -9.06
N ALA A 35 -11.51 9.88 -9.12
CA ALA A 35 -10.92 10.31 -10.38
C ALA A 35 -10.32 9.13 -11.18
N TYR A 36 -9.62 8.22 -10.50
CA TYR A 36 -9.06 7.02 -11.13
C TYR A 36 -10.14 6.14 -11.76
N ARG A 37 -11.27 5.93 -11.06
CA ARG A 37 -12.42 5.19 -11.59
C ARG A 37 -13.11 5.92 -12.73
N ALA A 38 -13.29 7.24 -12.62
CA ALA A 38 -13.90 8.06 -13.67
C ALA A 38 -13.08 8.02 -14.98
N ALA A 39 -11.76 7.86 -14.87
CA ALA A 39 -10.86 7.65 -16.00
C ALA A 39 -10.85 6.21 -16.55
N GLY A 40 -11.66 5.30 -16.00
CA GLY A 40 -11.73 3.89 -16.42
C GLY A 40 -10.67 2.98 -15.80
N GLY A 41 -10.02 3.41 -14.71
CA GLY A 41 -8.97 2.66 -14.04
C GLY A 41 -9.45 1.31 -13.47
N PRO A 42 -8.85 0.16 -13.84
CA PRO A 42 -9.37 -1.16 -13.49
C PRO A 42 -9.03 -1.62 -12.07
N ALA A 43 -7.98 -1.07 -11.45
CA ALA A 43 -7.39 -1.61 -10.22
C ALA A 43 -8.26 -1.49 -8.96
N ALA A 44 -9.19 -0.54 -8.94
CA ALA A 44 -10.03 -0.24 -7.77
C ALA A 44 -11.44 -0.85 -7.84
N GLY A 45 -11.75 -1.62 -8.90
CA GLY A 45 -13.10 -2.10 -9.19
C GLY A 45 -14.13 -0.98 -9.41
N PRO A 46 -15.42 -1.35 -9.56
CA PRO A 46 -16.50 -0.40 -9.83
C PRO A 46 -16.67 0.66 -8.73
N ALA A 47 -17.29 1.80 -9.10
CA ALA A 47 -17.68 2.82 -8.14
C ALA A 47 -18.59 2.24 -7.04
N GLY A 48 -18.40 2.72 -5.80
CA GLY A 48 -19.15 2.23 -4.63
C GLY A 48 -18.69 0.88 -4.07
N ARG A 49 -17.81 0.14 -4.76
CA ARG A 49 -17.23 -1.10 -4.23
C ARG A 49 -16.02 -0.80 -3.35
N ASP A 50 -15.84 -1.60 -2.30
CA ASP A 50 -14.61 -1.62 -1.52
C ASP A 50 -13.43 -2.04 -2.41
N PRO A 51 -12.37 -1.22 -2.54
CA PRO A 51 -11.19 -1.56 -3.32
C PRO A 51 -10.25 -2.54 -2.59
N TRP A 52 -10.33 -2.65 -1.26
CA TRP A 52 -9.35 -3.39 -0.46
C TRP A 52 -9.20 -4.87 -0.79
N PRO A 53 -10.25 -5.63 -1.17
CA PRO A 53 -10.08 -7.01 -1.62
C PRO A 53 -9.11 -7.17 -2.79
N ALA A 54 -8.93 -6.15 -3.64
CA ALA A 54 -7.95 -6.15 -4.73
C ALA A 54 -6.61 -5.54 -4.31
N LEU A 55 -6.61 -4.55 -3.42
CA LEU A 55 -5.43 -3.75 -3.10
C LEU A 55 -4.61 -4.24 -1.91
N ASP A 56 -5.18 -5.04 -1.00
CA ASP A 56 -4.56 -5.38 0.29
C ASP A 56 -3.14 -5.98 0.12
N VAL A 57 -3.01 -7.01 -0.71
CA VAL A 57 -1.73 -7.70 -0.91
C VAL A 57 -0.67 -6.74 -1.46
N ALA A 58 -1.01 -5.94 -2.48
CA ALA A 58 -0.07 -5.01 -3.10
C ALA A 58 0.33 -3.88 -2.13
N ALA A 59 -0.63 -3.36 -1.35
CA ALA A 59 -0.38 -2.33 -0.34
C ALA A 59 0.53 -2.86 0.78
N ARG A 60 0.26 -4.06 1.31
CA ARG A 60 1.09 -4.70 2.35
C ARG A 60 2.49 -5.00 1.84
N ALA A 61 2.62 -5.57 0.64
CA ALA A 61 3.91 -5.88 0.04
C ALA A 61 4.77 -4.62 -0.15
N LEU A 62 4.19 -3.56 -0.69
CA LEU A 62 4.91 -2.30 -0.88
C LEU A 62 5.25 -1.61 0.46
N THR A 63 4.40 -1.73 1.47
CA THR A 63 4.69 -1.24 2.84
C THR A 63 5.95 -1.91 3.38
N VAL A 64 6.03 -3.25 3.29
CA VAL A 64 7.20 -4.03 3.73
C VAL A 64 8.45 -3.65 2.92
N GLN A 65 8.34 -3.56 1.61
CA GLN A 65 9.45 -3.15 0.74
C GLN A 65 9.96 -1.75 1.10
N THR A 66 9.05 -0.80 1.32
CA THR A 66 9.39 0.59 1.66
C THR A 66 10.08 0.66 3.02
N ALA A 67 9.56 -0.04 4.03
CA ALA A 67 10.17 -0.11 5.36
C ALA A 67 11.58 -0.73 5.30
N ALA A 68 11.75 -1.83 4.57
CA ALA A 68 13.06 -2.48 4.41
C ALA A 68 14.08 -1.56 3.73
N LEU A 69 13.69 -0.88 2.65
CA LEU A 69 14.56 0.06 1.96
C LEU A 69 14.93 1.27 2.82
N ALA A 70 13.97 1.80 3.60
CA ALA A 70 14.19 2.90 4.53
C ALA A 70 15.21 2.52 5.61
N LEU A 71 15.08 1.33 6.21
CA LEU A 71 16.01 0.81 7.21
C LEU A 71 17.43 0.64 6.63
N ALA A 72 17.55 0.05 5.45
CA ALA A 72 18.84 -0.15 4.78
C ALA A 72 19.54 1.20 4.51
N LYS A 73 18.81 2.17 3.94
CA LYS A 73 19.34 3.51 3.66
C LYS A 73 19.69 4.28 4.92
N ALA A 74 18.88 4.18 5.97
CA ALA A 74 19.14 4.87 7.23
C ALA A 74 20.39 4.33 7.92
N ALA A 75 20.59 3.01 7.89
CA ALA A 75 21.78 2.35 8.41
C ALA A 75 23.06 2.77 7.64
N GLU A 76 23.01 2.72 6.31
CA GLU A 76 24.13 3.15 5.44
C GLU A 76 24.54 4.60 5.71
N ASN A 77 23.55 5.49 5.85
CA ASN A 77 23.77 6.91 6.09
C ASN A 77 23.95 7.28 7.57
N ARG A 78 23.91 6.30 8.49
CA ARG A 78 23.97 6.49 9.96
C ARG A 78 23.01 7.58 10.46
N ARG A 79 21.80 7.61 9.91
CA ARG A 79 20.76 8.57 10.26
C ARG A 79 19.57 7.90 10.92
N ARG A 80 18.73 8.71 11.57
CA ARG A 80 17.41 8.27 12.03
C ARG A 80 16.43 8.19 10.85
N LEU A 81 15.42 7.36 11.02
CA LEU A 81 14.25 7.35 10.13
C LEU A 81 13.49 8.68 10.27
N ASP A 82 13.02 9.20 9.14
CA ASP A 82 12.03 10.28 9.14
C ASP A 82 10.64 9.77 9.56
N ASP A 83 9.68 10.68 9.64
CA ASP A 83 8.34 10.36 10.13
C ASP A 83 7.58 9.39 9.22
N VAL A 84 7.74 9.51 7.90
CA VAL A 84 7.09 8.62 6.93
C VAL A 84 7.73 7.24 6.98
N GLU A 85 9.05 7.17 7.03
CA GLU A 85 9.80 5.92 7.16
C GLU A 85 9.45 5.18 8.45
N ARG A 86 9.31 5.90 9.57
CA ARG A 86 8.87 5.34 10.85
C ARG A 86 7.45 4.78 10.75
N LEU A 87 6.51 5.51 10.14
CA LEU A 87 5.15 5.05 9.94
C LEU A 87 5.08 3.75 9.11
N MET A 88 5.95 3.58 8.12
CA MET A 88 6.03 2.33 7.34
C MET A 88 6.50 1.17 8.21
N VAL A 89 7.53 1.36 9.04
CA VAL A 89 8.02 0.33 9.97
C VAL A 89 6.95 -0.04 11.00
N GLU A 90 6.25 0.94 11.58
CA GLU A 90 5.14 0.71 12.50
C GLU A 90 3.97 -0.03 11.82
N SER A 91 3.72 0.26 10.55
CA SER A 91 2.71 -0.44 9.76
C SER A 91 3.08 -1.91 9.55
N CYS A 92 4.35 -2.24 9.35
CA CYS A 92 4.80 -3.64 9.31
C CYS A 92 4.51 -4.40 10.61
N ALA A 93 4.67 -3.76 11.77
CA ALA A 93 4.34 -4.37 13.06
C ALA A 93 2.83 -4.66 13.19
N ARG A 94 1.96 -3.75 12.70
CA ARG A 94 0.52 -3.99 12.62
C ARG A 94 0.18 -5.12 11.65
N ILE A 95 0.82 -5.16 10.49
CA ILE A 95 0.62 -6.22 9.49
C ILE A 95 0.98 -7.59 10.07
N ALA A 96 2.09 -7.70 10.80
CA ALA A 96 2.55 -8.96 11.39
C ALA A 96 1.67 -9.48 12.52
N THR A 97 0.77 -8.64 13.06
CA THR A 97 -0.15 -8.99 14.15
C THR A 97 -1.59 -9.21 13.66
N LEU A 98 -1.84 -9.16 12.35
CA LEU A 98 -3.14 -9.49 11.78
C LEU A 98 -3.41 -11.00 11.91
N PRO A 99 -4.61 -11.42 12.36
CA PRO A 99 -4.99 -12.82 12.38
C PRO A 99 -5.02 -13.42 10.96
N PRO A 100 -4.64 -14.71 10.80
CA PRO A 100 -4.58 -15.38 9.50
C PRO A 100 -5.94 -15.50 8.80
N ASP A 101 -7.05 -15.38 9.53
CA ASP A 101 -8.41 -15.44 8.98
C ASP A 101 -8.78 -14.21 8.13
N LEU A 102 -7.93 -13.17 8.13
CA LEU A 102 -8.01 -12.00 7.25
C LEU A 102 -7.11 -12.12 6.01
N GLU A 103 -6.33 -13.20 5.91
CA GLU A 103 -5.64 -13.59 4.69
C GLU A 103 -6.68 -14.30 3.82
N GLY A 104 -7.18 -13.66 2.77
CA GLY A 104 -8.17 -14.27 1.87
C GLY A 104 -7.76 -15.68 1.39
N PRO A 105 -8.69 -16.49 0.88
CA PRO A 105 -8.44 -17.89 0.56
C PRO A 105 -7.19 -18.05 -0.30
N ARG A 106 -6.26 -18.90 0.15
CA ARG A 106 -5.07 -19.26 -0.62
C ARG A 106 -5.50 -19.79 -2.00
N PRO A 107 -4.93 -19.31 -3.11
CA PRO A 107 -5.19 -19.89 -4.42
C PRO A 107 -4.74 -21.35 -4.43
N ALA A 108 -5.55 -22.20 -5.06
CA ALA A 108 -5.33 -23.64 -5.22
C ALA A 108 -4.18 -23.95 -6.18
#